data_AF-A4FB70-F1
#
_entry.id   AF-A4FB70-F1
#
_cell.length_a   1.000
_cell.length_b   1.000
_cell.length_c   1.000
_cell.angle_alpha   90.00
_cell.angle_beta   90.00
_cell.angle_gamma   90.00
#
_symmetry.space_group_name_H-M   'P 1'
#
loop_
_entity.id
_entity.type
_entity.pdbx_description
1 polymer ?
#
loop_
_entity_poly.entity_id
_entity_poly.type
_entity_poly.pdbx_seq_one_letter_code
_entity_poly.pdbx_strand_id
1 'polypeptide(L)'
;MTGTRLKLSGVRYRGPADRDVQGRPMRTLHFTVDGLEITDLVQRGLLGNGKVQKAAGRPGGTSTVTEGPVELYTLQLSGTLAVAGLPLVPVTLSPESLPAPNLDLGFLRLPEITFTDVVARNTDLSGGTLRIPGATIVGE
;
A
#
# COMPACT_ATOMS: atom_id res chain seq x y z
N MET A 1 -7.32 -1.07 -0.84
CA MET A 1 -7.34 -0.50 -2.19
C MET A 1 -7.05 -1.60 -3.20
N THR A 2 -7.42 -1.39 -4.45
CA THR A 2 -7.04 -2.21 -5.60
C THR A 2 -6.50 -1.33 -6.72
N GLY A 3 -5.78 -1.95 -7.65
CA GLY A 3 -5.29 -1.31 -8.87
C GLY A 3 -4.70 -2.34 -9.83
N THR A 4 -4.56 -1.98 -11.10
CA THR A 4 -3.91 -2.84 -12.10
C THR A 4 -2.39 -2.80 -11.97
N ARG A 5 -1.85 -1.69 -11.46
CA ARG A 5 -0.43 -1.52 -11.14
C ARG A 5 -0.25 -0.68 -9.89
N LEU A 6 0.66 -1.10 -9.01
CA LEU A 6 1.20 -0.30 -7.91
C LEU A 6 2.71 -0.21 -8.07
N LYS A 7 3.26 0.99 -8.14
CA LYS A 7 4.69 1.26 -8.10
C LYS A 7 5.02 2.00 -6.82
N LEU A 8 6.04 1.55 -6.12
CA LEU A 8 6.56 2.16 -4.89
C LEU A 8 8.02 2.52 -5.11
N SER A 9 8.38 3.78 -4.87
CA SER A 9 9.75 4.27 -4.98
C SER A 9 10.39 4.47 -3.60
N GLY A 10 11.70 4.24 -3.52
CA GLY A 10 12.46 4.47 -2.28
C GLY A 10 11.98 3.61 -1.11
N VAL A 11 11.65 2.35 -1.37
CA VAL A 11 11.00 1.48 -0.38
C VAL A 11 11.98 1.06 0.70
N ARG A 12 11.58 1.26 1.95
CA ARG A 12 12.29 0.79 3.14
C ARG A 12 11.31 0.04 4.02
N TYR A 13 11.58 -1.24 4.28
CA TYR A 13 10.84 -2.00 5.28
C TYR A 13 11.31 -1.60 6.67
N ARG A 14 10.37 -1.43 7.60
CA ARG A 14 10.63 -0.98 8.98
C ARG A 14 10.36 -2.08 10.01
N GLY A 15 9.98 -3.28 9.57
CA GLY A 15 9.61 -4.38 10.44
C GLY A 15 8.09 -4.52 10.61
N PRO A 16 7.64 -5.45 11.47
CA PRO A 16 6.27 -5.51 11.90
C PRO A 16 5.95 -4.37 12.88
N ALA A 17 4.74 -3.83 12.83
CA ALA A 17 4.23 -2.82 13.76
C ALA A 17 2.82 -3.15 14.24
N ASP A 18 2.53 -2.89 15.51
CA ASP A 18 1.20 -3.04 16.07
C ASP A 18 0.41 -1.73 15.90
N ARG A 19 -0.79 -1.83 15.36
CA ARG A 19 -1.71 -0.71 15.08
C ARG A 19 -3.06 -1.00 15.71
N ASP A 20 -3.67 0.02 16.31
CA ASP A 20 -5.06 -0.08 16.75
C ASP A 20 -5.98 0.25 15.59
N VAL A 21 -6.87 -0.68 15.26
CA VAL A 21 -7.89 -0.48 14.23
C VAL A 21 -9.25 -0.66 14.90
N GLN A 22 -9.93 0.46 15.16
CA GLN A 22 -11.25 0.48 15.80
C GLN A 22 -11.27 -0.24 17.17
N GLY A 23 -10.24 -0.01 18.00
CA GLY A 23 -10.13 -0.61 19.34
C GLY A 23 -9.64 -2.06 19.34
N ARG A 24 -9.16 -2.56 18.19
CA ARG A 24 -8.60 -3.90 18.07
C ARG A 24 -7.12 -3.81 17.69
N PRO A 25 -6.20 -4.38 18.48
CA PRO A 25 -4.80 -4.45 18.10
C PRO A 25 -4.64 -5.37 16.89
N MET A 26 -3.95 -4.87 15.88
CA MET A 26 -3.65 -5.56 14.64
C MET A 26 -2.14 -5.46 14.37
N ARG A 27 -1.52 -6.58 14.02
CA ARG A 27 -0.14 -6.57 13.57
C ARG A 27 -0.09 -6.24 12.08
N THR A 28 0.86 -5.42 11.66
CA THR A 28 0.99 -4.90 10.29
C THR A 28 2.43 -4.98 9.81
N LEU A 29 2.63 -5.04 8.50
CA LEU A 29 3.90 -4.73 7.88
C LEU A 29 4.04 -3.22 7.81
N HIS A 30 5.21 -2.70 8.20
CA HIS A 30 5.48 -1.27 8.17
C HIS A 30 6.52 -0.95 7.09
N PHE A 31 6.17 -0.05 6.17
CA PHE A 31 7.06 0.47 5.14
C PHE A 31 7.08 2.00 5.17
N THR A 32 8.24 2.58 4.84
CA THR A 32 8.32 3.97 4.36
C THR A 32 8.65 3.96 2.88
N VAL A 33 7.98 4.81 2.10
CA VAL A 33 8.26 4.99 0.67
C VAL A 33 8.36 6.48 0.34
N ASP A 34 9.12 6.82 -0.69
CA ASP A 34 9.29 8.22 -1.10
C ASP A 34 8.11 8.67 -2.00
N GLY A 35 7.47 7.74 -2.70
CA GLY A 35 6.26 8.00 -3.49
C GLY A 35 5.55 6.72 -3.94
N LEU A 36 4.31 6.91 -4.41
CA LEU A 36 3.45 5.85 -4.95
C LEU A 36 2.88 6.28 -6.30
N GLU A 37 2.79 5.35 -7.24
CA GLU A 37 1.95 5.47 -8.44
C GLU A 37 0.98 4.29 -8.48
N ILE A 38 -0.32 4.55 -8.58
CA ILE A 38 -1.37 3.51 -8.62
C ILE A 38 -2.22 3.69 -9.88
N THR A 39 -2.16 2.74 -10.79
CA THR A 39 -3.01 2.69 -11.97
C THR A 39 -4.34 2.02 -11.65
N ASP A 40 -5.44 2.60 -12.12
CA ASP A 40 -6.81 2.13 -11.85
C ASP A 40 -7.15 2.07 -10.36
N LEU A 41 -6.71 3.09 -9.60
CA LEU A 41 -6.94 3.15 -8.16
C LEU A 41 -8.42 3.03 -7.82
N VAL A 42 -8.74 2.06 -6.97
CA VAL A 42 -9.99 2.01 -6.21
C VAL A 42 -9.65 1.87 -4.74
N GLN A 43 -9.89 2.93 -3.98
CA GLN A 43 -9.68 2.99 -2.55
C GLN A 43 -11.01 2.98 -1.82
N ARG A 44 -11.08 2.21 -0.73
CA ARG A 44 -12.19 2.21 0.22
C ARG A 44 -11.63 2.49 1.60
N GLY A 45 -12.27 3.40 2.32
CA GLY A 45 -11.92 3.75 3.70
C GLY A 45 -13.17 3.84 4.56
N LEU A 46 -13.07 3.40 5.81
CA LEU A 46 -14.11 3.61 6.81
C LEU A 46 -14.04 5.04 7.31
N LEU A 47 -15.18 5.71 7.35
CA LEU A 47 -15.34 7.00 7.98
C LEU A 47 -15.64 6.80 9.47
N GLY A 48 -15.35 7.79 10.31
CA GLY A 48 -15.58 7.73 11.76
C GLY A 48 -17.06 7.53 12.18
N ASN A 49 -17.99 7.66 11.24
CA ASN A 49 -19.42 7.37 11.44
C ASN A 49 -19.84 5.96 10.99
N GLY A 50 -18.87 5.07 10.70
CA GLY A 50 -19.11 3.69 10.28
C GLY A 50 -19.47 3.51 8.80
N LYS A 51 -19.62 4.58 8.02
CA LYS A 51 -19.86 4.50 6.57
C LYS A 51 -18.59 4.21 5.80
N VAL A 52 -18.70 3.61 4.62
CA VAL A 52 -17.57 3.43 3.72
C VAL A 52 -17.55 4.56 2.70
N GLN A 53 -16.39 5.14 2.46
CA GLN A 53 -16.16 6.03 1.34
C GLN A 53 -15.28 5.34 0.32
N LYS A 54 -15.72 5.36 -0.94
CA LYS A 54 -14.96 4.89 -2.08
C LYS A 54 -14.45 6.07 -2.88
N ALA A 55 -13.14 6.13 -3.09
CA ALA A 55 -12.49 7.03 -4.02
C ALA A 55 -11.91 6.19 -5.18
N ALA A 56 -12.23 6.54 -6.41
CA ALA A 56 -11.72 5.84 -7.59
C ALA A 56 -11.15 6.83 -8.61
N GLY A 57 -10.02 6.48 -9.24
CA GLY A 57 -9.52 7.18 -10.41
C GLY A 57 -10.30 6.82 -11.66
N ARG A 58 -10.14 7.61 -12.73
CA ARG A 58 -10.65 7.24 -14.05
C ARG A 58 -9.98 5.96 -14.57
N PRO A 59 -10.65 5.14 -15.40
CA PRO A 59 -10.02 3.98 -16.05
C PRO A 59 -8.76 4.36 -16.85
N GLY A 60 -7.71 3.56 -16.74
CA GLY A 60 -6.36 3.81 -17.26
C GLY A 60 -5.61 4.96 -16.57
N GLY A 61 -6.24 5.63 -15.59
CA GLY A 61 -5.66 6.76 -14.86
C GLY A 61 -4.65 6.31 -13.83
N THR A 62 -3.58 7.09 -13.67
CA THR A 62 -2.58 6.88 -12.62
C THR A 62 -2.75 7.93 -11.53
N SER A 63 -3.03 7.46 -10.32
CA SER A 63 -3.03 8.26 -9.09
C SER A 63 -1.63 8.29 -8.51
N THR A 64 -1.24 9.40 -7.90
CA THR A 64 0.11 9.55 -7.34
C THR A 64 0.03 9.95 -5.88
N VAL A 65 0.98 9.46 -5.08
CA VAL A 65 1.31 10.04 -3.78
C VAL A 65 2.73 10.55 -3.87
N THR A 66 2.90 11.85 -3.74
CA THR A 66 4.20 12.54 -3.84
C THR A 66 4.57 13.16 -2.49
N GLU A 67 5.75 13.77 -2.38
CA GLU A 67 6.17 14.50 -1.17
C GLU A 67 6.29 13.60 0.07
N GLY A 68 6.85 12.40 -0.10
CA GLY A 68 7.14 11.50 1.00
C GLY A 68 8.17 12.04 2.01
N PRO A 69 8.47 11.27 3.07
CA PRO A 69 8.14 9.86 3.21
C PRO A 69 6.67 9.62 3.52
N VAL A 70 6.11 8.59 2.88
CA VAL A 70 4.78 8.05 3.16
C VAL A 70 4.95 6.82 4.06
N GLU A 71 4.26 6.83 5.18
CA GLU A 71 4.16 5.70 6.11
C GLU A 71 3.02 4.78 5.69
N LEU A 72 3.32 3.49 5.51
CA LEU A 72 2.38 2.46 5.08
C LEU A 72 2.31 1.35 6.13
N TYR A 73 1.13 1.18 6.75
CA TYR A 73 0.85 0.08 7.66
C TYR A 73 -0.10 -0.91 7.02
N THR A 74 0.45 -2.03 6.58
CA THR A 74 -0.20 -2.97 5.67
C THR A 74 -0.50 -4.29 6.37
N LEU A 75 -1.77 -4.66 6.44
CA LEU A 75 -2.19 -5.99 6.87
C LEU A 75 -1.87 -7.03 5.81
N GLN A 76 -2.14 -6.68 4.56
CA GLN A 76 -1.95 -7.58 3.43
C GLN A 76 -1.65 -6.79 2.16
N LEU A 77 -0.67 -7.23 1.40
CA LEU A 77 -0.37 -6.75 0.05
C LEU A 77 -0.15 -7.96 -0.86
N SER A 78 -1.04 -8.16 -1.83
CA SER A 78 -0.93 -9.23 -2.81
C SER A 78 -0.89 -8.68 -4.22
N GLY A 79 -0.23 -9.41 -5.10
CA GLY A 79 -0.10 -9.11 -6.52
C GLY A 79 1.10 -9.85 -7.11
N THR A 80 1.43 -9.52 -8.34
CA THR A 80 2.63 -10.06 -8.99
C THR A 80 3.78 -9.08 -8.83
N LEU A 81 4.76 -9.42 -8.00
CA LEU A 81 5.89 -8.56 -7.63
C LEU A 81 7.00 -8.62 -8.68
N ALA A 82 7.45 -7.44 -9.11
CA ALA A 82 8.73 -7.21 -9.77
C ALA A 82 9.60 -6.28 -8.91
N VAL A 83 10.86 -6.65 -8.73
CA VAL A 83 11.87 -5.83 -8.03
C VAL A 83 12.90 -5.38 -9.05
N ALA A 84 13.11 -4.07 -9.21
CA ALA A 84 14.09 -3.51 -10.15
C ALA A 84 14.02 -4.11 -11.60
N GLY A 85 12.82 -4.48 -12.07
CA GLY A 85 12.60 -5.04 -13.41
C GLY A 85 12.95 -6.53 -13.58
N LEU A 86 13.28 -7.24 -12.51
CA LEU A 86 13.57 -8.69 -12.49
C LEU A 86 12.28 -9.53 -12.31
N PRO A 87 12.30 -10.85 -12.60
CA PRO A 87 11.09 -11.61 -12.94
C PRO A 87 9.98 -11.61 -11.89
N LEU A 88 8.76 -11.69 -12.43
CA LEU A 88 7.46 -11.54 -11.79
C LEU A 88 7.09 -12.79 -10.97
N VAL A 89 7.05 -12.67 -9.65
CA VAL A 89 6.55 -13.73 -8.75
C VAL A 89 5.23 -13.31 -8.11
N PRO A 90 4.18 -14.14 -8.17
CA PRO A 90 2.97 -13.92 -7.36
C PRO A 90 3.34 -13.98 -5.88
N VAL A 91 2.97 -12.95 -5.12
CA VAL A 91 3.24 -12.88 -3.69
C VAL A 91 2.00 -12.43 -2.93
N THR A 92 1.92 -12.86 -1.67
CA THR A 92 1.04 -12.27 -0.67
C THR A 92 1.86 -11.98 0.57
N LEU A 93 2.04 -10.70 0.85
CA LEU A 93 2.80 -10.19 1.99
C LEU A 93 1.82 -9.87 3.12
N SER A 94 2.02 -10.49 4.27
CA SER A 94 1.39 -10.16 5.54
C SER A 94 2.42 -10.37 6.66
N PRO A 95 2.17 -9.85 7.87
CA PRO A 95 3.07 -10.10 9.01
C PRO A 95 3.30 -11.60 9.28
N GLU A 96 2.30 -12.43 9.01
CA GLU A 96 2.30 -13.88 9.24
C GLU A 96 2.91 -14.66 8.07
N SER A 97 2.89 -14.13 6.85
CA SER A 97 3.42 -14.82 5.67
C SER A 97 4.93 -14.70 5.51
N LEU A 98 5.59 -13.80 6.26
CA LEU A 98 7.04 -13.67 6.21
C LEU A 98 7.70 -14.91 6.86
N PRO A 99 8.58 -15.63 6.15
CA PRO A 99 9.22 -16.85 6.66
C PRO A 99 10.12 -16.62 7.87
N ALA A 100 10.50 -15.36 8.13
CA ALA A 100 11.19 -14.94 9.34
C ALA A 100 10.63 -13.57 9.80
N PRO A 101 9.52 -13.53 10.54
CA PRO A 101 8.83 -12.28 10.89
C PRO A 101 9.63 -11.39 11.84
N ASN A 102 10.66 -11.95 12.49
CA ASN A 102 11.59 -11.25 13.38
C ASN A 102 12.94 -10.94 12.72
N LEU A 103 13.10 -11.27 11.43
CA LEU A 103 14.30 -10.90 10.69
C LEU A 103 14.23 -9.41 10.38
N ASP A 104 15.14 -8.64 10.98
CA ASP A 104 15.27 -7.22 10.70
C ASP A 104 15.82 -7.02 9.28
N LEU A 105 14.90 -6.81 8.34
CA LEU A 105 15.22 -6.42 6.95
C LEU A 105 15.28 -4.89 6.81
N GLY A 106 15.52 -4.12 7.88
CA GLY A 106 15.64 -2.66 7.86
C GLY A 106 16.80 -2.13 7.01
N PHE A 107 17.77 -3.00 6.70
CA PHE A 107 18.82 -2.72 5.71
C PHE A 107 18.33 -2.80 4.26
N LEU A 108 17.20 -3.49 4.00
CA LEU A 108 16.66 -3.69 2.66
C LEU A 108 16.03 -2.38 2.17
N ARG A 109 16.81 -1.66 1.35
CA ARG A 109 16.37 -0.48 0.61
C ARG A 109 16.24 -0.87 -0.84
N LEU A 110 15.01 -0.87 -1.35
CA LEU A 110 14.74 -1.16 -2.74
C LEU A 110 14.47 0.16 -3.46
N PRO A 111 15.18 0.46 -4.56
CA PRO A 111 14.97 1.71 -5.28
C PRO A 111 13.54 1.79 -5.83
N GLU A 112 13.03 0.66 -6.33
CA GLU A 112 11.70 0.55 -6.89
C GLU A 112 11.17 -0.89 -6.79
N ILE A 113 9.91 -1.02 -6.38
CA ILE A 113 9.13 -2.26 -6.52
C ILE A 113 7.83 -1.97 -7.24
N THR A 114 7.42 -2.90 -8.10
CA THR A 114 6.14 -2.83 -8.81
C THR A 114 5.33 -4.08 -8.53
N PHE A 115 4.03 -3.92 -8.31
CA PHE A 115 3.04 -5.00 -8.31
C PHE A 115 2.09 -4.80 -9.48
N THR A 116 1.72 -5.88 -10.16
CA THR A 116 0.50 -5.93 -10.99
C THR A 116 -0.62 -6.63 -10.25
N ASP A 117 -1.86 -6.34 -10.63
CA ASP A 117 -3.07 -6.95 -10.07
C ASP A 117 -3.12 -6.81 -8.54
N VAL A 118 -2.89 -5.57 -8.08
CA VAL A 118 -2.63 -5.31 -6.68
C VAL A 118 -3.92 -5.27 -5.86
N VAL A 119 -3.88 -5.95 -4.72
CA VAL A 119 -4.86 -5.81 -3.64
C VAL A 119 -4.09 -5.51 -2.37
N ALA A 120 -4.40 -4.37 -1.76
CA ALA A 120 -3.78 -3.96 -0.49
C ALA A 120 -4.84 -3.67 0.57
N ARG A 121 -4.66 -4.23 1.77
CA ARG A 121 -5.41 -3.91 2.96
C ARG A 121 -4.48 -3.16 3.91
N ASN A 122 -4.68 -1.86 4.02
CA ASN A 122 -3.92 -1.00 4.92
C ASN A 122 -4.78 -0.65 6.13
N THR A 123 -4.11 -0.37 7.25
CA THR A 123 -4.73 0.19 8.46
C THR A 123 -4.70 1.70 8.37
N ASP A 124 -3.48 2.23 8.32
CA ASP A 124 -3.19 3.65 8.24
C ASP A 124 -2.24 3.94 7.08
N LEU A 125 -2.40 5.13 6.50
CA LEU A 125 -1.45 5.76 5.60
C LEU A 125 -1.29 7.20 6.04
N SER A 126 -0.05 7.66 6.15
CA SER A 126 0.21 9.05 6.52
C SER A 126 1.43 9.61 5.80
N GLY A 127 1.44 10.92 5.56
CA GLY A 127 2.48 11.60 4.78
C GLY A 127 2.18 11.63 3.29
N GLY A 128 2.84 12.57 2.61
CA GLY A 128 2.67 12.84 1.19
C GLY A 128 1.34 13.47 0.79
N THR A 129 1.26 13.79 -0.50
CA THR A 129 0.10 14.42 -1.14
C THR A 129 -0.49 13.48 -2.18
N LEU A 130 -1.73 13.04 -1.95
CA LEU A 130 -2.48 12.16 -2.85
C LEU A 130 -3.17 12.98 -3.95
N ARG A 131 -2.89 12.64 -5.21
CA ARG A 131 -3.56 13.17 -6.39
C ARG A 131 -4.22 12.03 -7.17
N ILE A 132 -5.53 12.15 -7.38
CA ILE A 132 -6.33 11.17 -8.13
C ILE A 132 -6.95 11.89 -9.34
N PRO A 133 -6.38 11.76 -10.56
CA PRO A 133 -6.94 12.40 -11.74
C PRO A 133 -8.34 11.86 -12.07
N GLY A 134 -9.31 12.77 -12.22
CA GLY A 134 -10.69 12.42 -12.53
C GLY A 134 -11.35 11.60 -11.42
N ALA A 135 -11.03 11.91 -10.15
CA ALA A 135 -11.54 11.19 -9.01
C ALA A 135 -13.07 11.21 -8.95
N THR A 136 -13.65 10.04 -8.71
CA THR A 136 -15.04 9.90 -8.29
C THR A 136 -15.06 9.48 -6.83
N ILE A 137 -15.84 10.20 -6.01
CA ILE A 137 -16.03 9.89 -4.59
C ILE A 137 -17.50 9.54 -4.36
N VAL A 138 -17.74 8.34 -3.84
CA VAL A 138 -19.10 7.86 -3.51
C VAL A 138 -19.12 7.28 -2.11
N GLY A 139 -20.23 7.49 -1.39
CA GLY A 139 -20.52 6.76 -0.15
C GLY A 139 -21.10 5.40 -0.48
N GLU A 140 -20.60 4.35 0.18
CA GLU A 140 -21.13 2.97 0.17
C GLU A 140 -21.77 2.64 1.52
#